data_AF-A0A6I6N191-F1
#
_entry.id   AF-A0A6I6N191-F1
#
_cell.length_a   1.000
_cell.length_b   1.000
_cell.length_c   1.000
_cell.angle_alpha   90.00
_cell.angle_beta   90.00
_cell.angle_gamma   90.00
#
_symmetry.space_group_name_H-M   'P 1'
#
loop_
_entity.id
_entity.type
_entity.pdbx_description
1 polymer ?
#
loop_
_entity_poly.entity_id
_entity_poly.type
_entity_poly.pdbx_seq_one_letter_code
_entity_poly.pdbx_strand_id
1 'polypeptide(L)'
;MNQKNHLRIQLSATRRGARLARLLTERQLAEWGAPFEEATQVVAELASNAVLHGRVRGRDFRLGLTLHDDGTLRIEVTDARGDRVPCLHDPVAEESERGRGLRIVAAYAERWGVAEAPAGAKIVWAELVPGRGGP
;
A
#
# COMPACT_ATOMS: atom_id res chain seq x y z
N MET A 1 7.48 6.17 17.77
CA MET A 1 6.25 6.76 17.22
C MET A 1 5.08 6.05 17.87
N ASN A 2 4.27 6.77 18.64
CA ASN A 2 3.01 6.25 19.17
C ASN A 2 1.93 6.32 18.09
N GLN A 3 0.97 5.39 18.12
CA GLN A 3 -0.11 5.29 17.14
C GLN A 3 -1.43 5.82 17.72
N LYS A 4 -2.08 6.71 16.97
CA LYS A 4 -3.37 7.30 17.33
C LYS A 4 -4.51 6.35 16.98
N ASN A 5 -4.58 5.93 15.71
CA ASN A 5 -5.61 5.05 15.17
C ASN A 5 -5.01 3.96 14.28
N HIS A 6 -5.65 2.79 14.17
CA HIS A 6 -5.22 1.75 13.24
C HIS A 6 -6.37 0.90 12.71
N LEU A 7 -6.22 0.40 11.49
CA LEU A 7 -7.10 -0.57 10.83
C LEU A 7 -6.23 -1.68 10.22
N ARG A 8 -6.64 -2.94 10.39
CA ARG A 8 -6.08 -4.06 9.63
C ARG A 8 -7.20 -4.94 9.10
N ILE A 9 -7.16 -5.24 7.80
CA ILE A 9 -8.17 -6.08 7.14
C ILE A 9 -7.52 -7.02 6.12
N GLN A 10 -8.04 -8.25 6.04
CA GLN A 10 -7.69 -9.20 4.99
C GLN A 10 -8.68 -9.13 3.85
N LEU A 11 -8.17 -9.15 2.62
CA LEU A 11 -8.93 -8.98 1.40
C LEU A 11 -8.46 -10.01 0.37
N SER A 12 -9.41 -10.57 -0.38
CA SER A 12 -9.08 -11.50 -1.48
C SER A 12 -8.12 -10.84 -2.48
N ALA A 13 -7.08 -11.56 -2.93
CA ALA A 13 -6.17 -11.12 -3.99
C ALA A 13 -6.84 -11.13 -5.38
N THR A 14 -7.91 -10.33 -5.52
CA THR A 14 -8.70 -10.16 -6.73
C THR A 14 -8.88 -8.68 -7.04
N ARG A 15 -9.27 -8.34 -8.28
CA ARG A 15 -9.64 -6.96 -8.63
C ARG A 15 -10.75 -6.39 -7.74
N ARG A 16 -11.69 -7.23 -7.30
CA ARG A 16 -12.74 -6.83 -6.35
C ARG A 16 -12.16 -6.50 -4.98
N GLY A 17 -11.20 -7.30 -4.49
CA GLY A 17 -10.49 -7.01 -3.25
C GLY A 17 -9.69 -5.71 -3.30
N ALA A 18 -8.98 -5.44 -4.40
CA ALA A 18 -8.27 -4.16 -4.58
C ALA A 18 -9.23 -2.95 -4.60
N ARG A 19 -10.39 -3.08 -5.28
CA ARG A 19 -11.42 -2.03 -5.23
C ARG A 19 -11.95 -1.82 -3.81
N LEU A 20 -12.18 -2.90 -3.07
CA LEU A 20 -12.66 -2.83 -1.69
C LEU A 20 -11.61 -2.19 -0.76
N ALA A 21 -10.32 -2.47 -0.95
CA ALA A 21 -9.23 -1.83 -0.20
C ALA A 21 -9.27 -0.31 -0.32
N ARG A 22 -9.44 0.20 -1.55
CA ARG A 22 -9.54 1.64 -1.82
C ARG A 22 -10.74 2.28 -1.10
N LEU A 23 -11.92 1.67 -1.23
CA LEU A 23 -13.15 2.18 -0.61
C LEU A 23 -13.08 2.19 0.92
N LEU A 24 -12.51 1.14 1.51
CA LEU A 24 -12.31 1.05 2.95
C LEU A 24 -11.32 2.09 3.45
N THR A 25 -10.27 2.38 2.67
CA THR A 25 -9.29 3.41 3.00
C THR A 25 -9.94 4.79 3.05
N GLU A 26 -10.69 5.15 2.01
CA GLU A 26 -11.43 6.42 1.94
C GLU A 26 -12.35 6.59 3.15
N ARG A 27 -13.17 5.57 3.43
CA ARG A 27 -14.08 5.57 4.58
C ARG A 27 -13.31 5.70 5.89
N GLN A 28 -12.25 4.93 6.07
CA GLN A 28 -11.51 4.92 7.34
C GLN A 28 -10.84 6.26 7.62
N LEU A 29 -10.29 6.91 6.60
CA LEU A 29 -9.68 8.23 6.74
C LEU A 29 -10.71 9.31 7.06
N ALA A 30 -11.91 9.23 6.46
CA ALA A 30 -13.03 10.10 6.82
C ALA A 30 -13.45 9.89 8.28
N GLU A 31 -13.55 8.65 8.75
CA GLU A 31 -13.86 8.32 10.15
C GLU A 31 -12.78 8.83 11.12
N TRP A 32 -11.51 8.89 10.70
CA TRP A 32 -10.41 9.42 11.51
C TRP A 32 -10.21 10.94 11.39
N GLY A 33 -10.92 11.60 10.46
CA GLY A 33 -10.70 13.01 10.14
C GLY A 33 -9.29 13.29 9.57
N ALA A 34 -8.70 12.32 8.88
CA ALA A 34 -7.33 12.41 8.38
C ALA A 34 -7.31 12.91 6.91
N PRO A 35 -6.66 14.05 6.61
CA PRO A 35 -6.76 14.72 5.31
C PRO A 35 -5.77 14.17 4.27
N PHE A 36 -5.80 12.87 4.01
CA PHE A 36 -4.91 12.20 3.04
C PHE A 36 -5.68 11.76 1.80
N GLU A 37 -5.89 12.67 0.86
CA GLU A 37 -6.63 12.39 -0.38
C GLU A 37 -5.89 11.36 -1.26
N GLU A 38 -4.56 11.43 -1.26
CA GLU A 38 -3.64 10.63 -2.05
C GLU A 38 -3.53 9.18 -1.55
N ALA A 39 -3.90 8.93 -0.28
CA ALA A 39 -3.82 7.60 0.33
C ALA A 39 -4.65 6.56 -0.44
N THR A 40 -5.79 6.95 -1.00
CA THR A 40 -6.63 6.05 -1.79
C THR A 40 -5.94 5.59 -3.07
N GLN A 41 -5.16 6.47 -3.71
CA GLN A 41 -4.37 6.15 -4.89
C GLN A 41 -3.18 5.26 -4.52
N VAL A 42 -2.46 5.58 -3.44
CA VAL A 42 -1.37 4.74 -2.92
C VAL A 42 -1.87 3.32 -2.61
N VAL A 43 -3.00 3.19 -1.93
CA VAL A 43 -3.59 1.88 -1.64
C VAL A 43 -4.01 1.15 -2.92
N ALA A 44 -4.56 1.86 -3.91
CA ALA A 44 -4.94 1.24 -5.18
C ALA A 44 -3.74 0.64 -5.92
N GLU A 45 -2.61 1.34 -5.94
CA GLU A 45 -1.38 0.85 -6.57
C GLU A 45 -0.78 -0.33 -5.81
N LEU A 46 -0.67 -0.22 -4.48
CA LEU A 46 -0.13 -1.30 -3.65
C LEU A 46 -1.02 -2.56 -3.70
N ALA A 47 -2.33 -2.41 -3.65
CA ALA A 47 -3.27 -3.52 -3.76
C ALA A 47 -3.26 -4.14 -5.17
N SER A 48 -3.15 -3.32 -6.22
CA SER A 48 -3.00 -3.83 -7.59
C SER A 48 -1.72 -4.64 -7.76
N ASN A 49 -0.60 -4.17 -7.20
CA ASN A 49 0.64 -4.92 -7.16
C ASN A 49 0.48 -6.25 -6.42
N ALA A 50 -0.17 -6.26 -5.26
CA ALA A 50 -0.44 -7.49 -4.52
C ALA A 50 -1.33 -8.48 -5.30
N VAL A 51 -2.32 -7.99 -6.05
CA VAL A 51 -3.19 -8.84 -6.90
C VAL A 51 -2.46 -9.39 -8.13
N LEU A 52 -1.57 -8.60 -8.73
CA LEU A 52 -0.82 -9.01 -9.93
C LEU A 52 0.35 -9.95 -9.60
N HIS A 53 1.08 -9.66 -8.52
CA HIS A 53 2.32 -10.35 -8.16
C HIS A 53 2.11 -11.42 -7.08
N GLY A 54 1.11 -11.27 -6.23
CA GLY A 54 0.74 -12.25 -5.19
C GLY A 54 -0.06 -13.45 -5.71
N ARG A 55 -0.04 -13.74 -7.02
CA ARG A 55 -0.82 -14.83 -7.67
C ARG A 55 -0.36 -16.23 -7.22
N VAL A 56 -0.74 -16.57 -5.99
CA VAL A 56 -1.02 -17.93 -5.54
C VAL A 56 -2.54 -17.98 -5.40
N ARG A 57 -3.21 -18.85 -6.17
CA ARG A 57 -4.67 -18.98 -6.12
C ARG A 57 -5.12 -19.25 -4.67
N GLY A 58 -6.12 -18.50 -4.19
CA GLY A 58 -6.73 -18.69 -2.87
C GLY A 58 -6.03 -18.00 -1.70
N ARG A 59 -5.08 -17.09 -1.94
CA ARG A 59 -4.47 -16.28 -0.87
C ARG A 59 -5.04 -14.85 -0.82
N ASP A 60 -5.19 -14.35 0.40
CA ASP A 60 -5.57 -12.97 0.69
C ASP A 60 -4.33 -12.09 0.80
N PHE A 61 -4.50 -10.78 0.58
CA PHE A 61 -3.55 -9.77 1.02
C PHE A 61 -4.11 -9.06 2.26
N ARG A 62 -3.23 -8.44 3.04
CA ARG A 62 -3.64 -7.65 4.21
C ARG A 62 -3.39 -6.18 3.94
N LEU A 63 -4.39 -5.33 4.16
CA LEU A 63 -4.25 -3.89 4.24
C LEU A 63 -4.12 -3.47 5.70
N GLY A 64 -3.10 -2.68 6.01
CA GLY A 64 -2.91 -2.00 7.28
C GLY A 64 -2.87 -0.49 7.07
N LEU A 65 -3.62 0.24 7.89
CA LEU A 65 -3.55 1.70 7.98
C LEU A 65 -3.22 2.04 9.43
N THR A 66 -2.22 2.88 9.66
CA THR A 66 -1.86 3.37 11.00
C THR A 66 -1.66 4.87 10.93
N LEU A 67 -2.47 5.61 11.68
CA LEU A 67 -2.28 7.05 11.86
C LEU A 67 -1.47 7.26 13.15
N HIS A 68 -0.28 7.83 13.03
CA HIS A 68 0.59 8.15 14.15
C HIS A 68 0.18 9.45 14.84
N ASP A 69 0.63 9.64 16.09
CA ASP A 69 0.32 10.85 16.87
C ASP A 69 0.90 12.12 16.24
N ASP A 70 1.98 12.00 15.46
CA ASP A 70 2.58 13.09 14.69
C ASP A 70 1.82 13.42 13.39
N GLY A 71 0.69 12.74 13.14
CA GLY A 71 -0.12 12.91 11.95
C GLY A 71 0.33 12.07 10.75
N THR A 72 1.45 11.33 10.83
CA THR A 72 1.91 10.47 9.74
C THR A 72 0.95 9.31 9.52
N LEU A 73 0.51 9.10 8.28
CA LEU A 73 -0.27 7.92 7.88
C LEU A 73 0.65 6.87 7.28
N ARG A 74 0.77 5.73 7.94
CA ARG A 74 1.46 4.54 7.44
C ARG A 74 0.46 3.58 6.79
N ILE A 75 0.71 3.26 5.54
CA ILE A 75 -0.05 2.31 4.72
C ILE A 75 0.81 1.07 4.52
N GLU A 76 0.25 -0.11 4.77
CA GLU A 76 0.94 -1.39 4.63
C GLU A 76 0.08 -2.35 3.81
N VAL A 77 0.66 -2.97 2.79
CA VAL A 77 0.05 -4.06 2.06
C VAL A 77 0.94 -5.29 2.18
N THR A 78 0.43 -6.31 2.87
CA THR A 78 1.11 -7.61 2.99
C THR A 78 0.64 -8.53 1.89
N ASP A 79 1.54 -8.94 1.00
CA ASP A 79 1.32 -10.05 0.07
C ASP A 79 1.92 -11.35 0.63
N ALA A 80 1.40 -12.49 0.19
CA ALA A 80 1.78 -13.80 0.67
C ALA A 80 2.89 -14.49 -0.16
N ARG A 81 3.63 -13.76 -1.00
CA ARG A 81 4.65 -14.29 -1.92
C ARG A 81 5.96 -13.48 -1.85
N GLY A 82 6.87 -13.95 -1.00
CA GLY A 82 8.16 -13.32 -0.73
C GLY A 82 9.24 -13.47 -1.81
N ASP A 83 8.94 -13.99 -3.00
CA ASP A 83 9.95 -14.26 -4.03
C ASP A 83 10.18 -13.12 -5.02
N ARG A 84 9.35 -12.06 -5.04
CA ARG A 84 9.55 -10.88 -5.92
C ARG A 84 9.57 -9.58 -5.13
N VAL A 85 10.67 -8.82 -5.24
CA VAL A 85 10.77 -7.48 -4.64
C VAL A 85 10.31 -6.47 -5.71
N PRO A 86 9.41 -5.54 -5.39
CA PRO A 86 9.14 -4.40 -6.26
C PRO A 86 10.42 -3.54 -6.39
N CYS A 87 11.19 -3.72 -7.47
CA CYS A 87 12.37 -2.92 -7.75
C CYS A 87 11.99 -1.65 -8.52
N LEU A 88 12.41 -0.48 -8.01
CA LEU A 88 12.36 0.80 -8.74
C LEU A 88 13.32 0.83 -9.95
N HIS A 89 14.37 0.02 -9.93
CA HIS A 89 15.51 0.07 -10.85
C HIS A 89 15.66 -1.22 -11.66
N ASP A 90 14.61 -1.66 -12.33
CA ASP A 90 14.76 -2.63 -13.41
C ASP A 90 14.76 -1.84 -14.74
N PRO A 91 15.84 -1.81 -15.54
CA PRO A 91 15.87 -1.09 -16.81
C PRO A 91 14.79 -1.59 -17.80
N VAL A 92 14.35 -2.86 -17.64
CA VAL A 92 13.24 -3.46 -18.40
C VAL A 92 11.86 -2.93 -17.95
N ALA A 93 11.79 -2.26 -16.80
CA ALA A 93 10.57 -1.66 -16.24
C ALA A 93 10.29 -0.23 -16.71
N GLU A 94 11.20 0.39 -17.49
CA GLU A 94 10.94 1.72 -18.06
C GLU A 94 9.78 1.70 -19.07
N GLU A 95 9.57 0.56 -19.75
CA GLU A 95 8.48 0.37 -20.72
C GLU A 95 7.34 -0.53 -20.21
N SER A 96 7.51 -1.20 -19.07
CA SER A 96 6.46 -2.04 -18.46
C SER A 96 5.58 -1.23 -17.50
N GLU A 97 4.25 -1.44 -17.54
CA GLU A 97 3.30 -0.89 -16.54
C GLU A 97 3.72 -1.17 -15.08
N ARG A 98 4.55 -2.20 -14.87
CA ARG A 98 5.14 -2.64 -13.60
C ARG A 98 5.93 -1.56 -12.85
N GLY A 99 6.56 -0.62 -13.55
CA GLY A 99 7.30 0.49 -12.94
C GLY A 99 6.44 1.72 -12.60
N ARG A 100 5.22 1.82 -13.16
CA ARG A 100 4.37 3.02 -13.01
C ARG A 100 3.69 3.09 -11.64
N GLY A 101 3.22 1.96 -11.10
CA GLY A 101 2.53 1.94 -9.81
C GLY A 101 3.43 2.36 -8.63
N LEU A 102 4.69 1.92 -8.62
CA LEU A 102 5.65 2.36 -7.59
C LEU A 102 6.09 3.82 -7.78
N ARG A 103 6.06 4.37 -9.00
CA ARG A 103 6.30 5.80 -9.23
C ARG A 103 5.20 6.65 -8.60
N ILE A 104 3.95 6.20 -8.67
CA ILE A 104 2.83 6.85 -7.99
C ILE A 104 3.01 6.79 -6.48
N VAL A 105 3.36 5.62 -5.92
CA VAL A 105 3.67 5.49 -4.48
C VAL A 105 4.82 6.42 -4.10
N ALA A 106 5.91 6.44 -4.87
CA ALA A 106 7.07 7.28 -4.60
C ALA A 106 6.79 8.78 -4.72
N ALA A 107 5.87 9.18 -5.59
CA ALA A 107 5.48 10.58 -5.76
C ALA A 107 4.77 11.12 -4.50
N TYR A 108 3.84 10.34 -3.94
CA TYR A 108 3.05 10.75 -2.79
C TYR A 108 3.73 10.46 -1.44
N ALA A 109 4.53 9.41 -1.34
CA ALA A 109 5.11 8.96 -0.08
C ALA A 109 6.32 9.80 0.35
N GLU A 110 6.35 10.17 1.64
CA GLU A 110 7.54 10.69 2.31
C GLU A 110 8.64 9.63 2.38
N ARG A 111 8.23 8.44 2.82
CA ARG A 111 9.06 7.24 2.83
C ARG A 111 8.23 6.08 2.36
N TRP A 112 8.88 5.15 1.68
CA TRP A 112 8.25 3.89 1.34
C TRP A 112 9.33 2.82 1.24
N GLY A 113 8.92 1.57 1.31
CA GLY A 113 9.85 0.46 1.21
C GLY A 113 9.16 -0.89 1.21
N VAL A 114 10.01 -1.90 1.31
CA VAL A 114 9.61 -3.30 1.34
C VAL A 114 10.26 -3.92 2.57
N ALA A 115 9.47 -4.60 3.39
CA ALA A 115 9.95 -5.36 4.54
C ALA A 115 9.55 -6.83 4.39
N GLU A 116 10.37 -7.72 4.94
CA GLU A 116 10.02 -9.13 5.05
C GLU A 116 8.98 -9.33 6.16
N ALA A 117 8.05 -10.27 5.94
CA ALA A 117 7.09 -10.73 6.93
C ALA A 117 7.22 -12.24 7.16
N PRO A 118 6.73 -12.75 8.31
CA PRO A 118 6.78 -14.17 8.63
C PRO A 118 6.20 -15.04 7.52
N ALA A 119 6.68 -16.30 7.45
CA ALA A 119 6.28 -17.29 6.45
C ALA A 119 6.57 -16.88 4.99
N GLY A 120 7.61 -16.06 4.78
CA GLY A 120 8.02 -15.62 3.46
C GLY A 120 6.99 -14.70 2.81
N ALA A 121 6.25 -13.93 3.61
CA ALA A 121 5.39 -12.86 3.12
C ALA A 121 6.21 -11.57 2.95
N LYS A 122 5.66 -10.59 2.23
CA LYS A 122 6.26 -9.27 2.07
C LYS A 122 5.28 -8.19 2.45
N ILE A 123 5.78 -7.14 3.08
CA ILE A 123 5.04 -5.92 3.37
C ILE A 123 5.61 -4.82 2.49
N VAL A 124 4.82 -4.35 1.54
CA VAL A 124 5.11 -3.09 0.86
C VAL A 124 4.42 -1.98 1.66
N TRP A 125 5.16 -0.96 2.04
CA TRP A 125 4.66 0.10 2.92
C TRP A 125 4.99 1.48 2.37
N ALA A 126 4.16 2.45 2.72
CA ALA A 126 4.33 3.85 2.39
C ALA A 126 3.89 4.73 3.57
N GLU A 127 4.57 5.84 3.78
CA GLU A 127 4.28 6.82 4.82
C GLU A 127 3.95 8.16 4.16
N LEU A 128 2.77 8.69 4.46
CA LEU A 128 2.29 9.99 4.03
C LEU A 128 2.36 10.95 5.21
N VAL A 129 2.84 12.16 4.96
CA VAL A 129 2.90 13.22 5.96
C VAL A 129 1.92 14.33 5.60
N PRO A 130 1.28 15.00 6.58
CA PRO A 130 0.34 16.07 6.29
C PRO A 130 0.95 17.17 5.42
N GLY A 131 0.20 17.65 4.42
CA GLY A 131 0.61 18.78 3.58
C GLY A 131 1.58 18.46 2.44
N ARG A 132 2.03 17.20 2.31
CA ARG A 132 2.73 16.74 1.10
C ARG A 132 1.69 16.36 0.04
N GLY A 133 1.23 17.35 -0.72
CA GLY A 133 0.53 17.10 -1.98
C GLY A 133 1.51 16.51 -3.00
N GLY A 134 1.07 15.53 -3.79
CA GLY A 134 1.87 15.08 -4.94
C GLY A 134 2.07 16.19 -5.99
N PRO A 135 2.95 15.98 -6.96
CA PRO A 135 3.23 16.96 -8.02
C PRO A 135 1.99 17.30 -8.86
#